data_AF-A0A6V8C9Y2-F1
#
_entry.id   AF-A0A6V8C9Y2-F1
#
_cell.length_a   1.000
_cell.length_b   1.000
_cell.length_c   1.000
_cell.angle_alpha   90.00
_cell.angle_beta   90.00
_cell.angle_gamma   90.00
#
_symmetry.space_group_name_H-M   'P 1'
#
loop_
_entity.id
_entity.type
_entity.pdbx_description
1 polymer ?
#
loop_
_entity_poly.entity_id
_entity_poly.type
_entity_poly.pdbx_seq_one_letter_code
_entity_poly.pdbx_strand_id
1 'polypeptide(L)'
;KIGGLGSLVSKLGEAEKRLQRAVTALEQAAVARSGGGTAESEEAADTSDADAPDYASMTVAELKDELKAKGLPVSGKKAELVERLQSA
;
A
#
# COMPACT_ATOMS: atom_id res chain seq x y z
N LYS A 1 -29.95 -40.38 27.09
CA LYS A 1 -30.43 -39.01 26.77
C LYS A 1 -29.27 -38.24 26.12
N ILE A 2 -29.05 -38.46 24.81
CA ILE A 2 -27.92 -37.88 24.06
C ILE A 2 -28.47 -36.64 23.35
N GLY A 3 -28.42 -35.49 24.03
CA GLY A 3 -29.00 -34.23 23.55
C GLY A 3 -28.03 -33.05 23.59
N GLY A 4 -26.71 -33.31 23.63
CA GLY A 4 -25.70 -32.25 23.80
C GLY A 4 -25.04 -31.77 22.50
N LEU A 5 -24.88 -32.65 21.51
CA LEU A 5 -24.09 -32.36 20.31
C LEU A 5 -24.79 -31.43 19.31
N GLY A 6 -26.11 -31.54 19.15
CA GLY A 6 -26.88 -30.67 18.25
C GLY A 6 -26.90 -29.20 18.68
N SER A 7 -26.88 -28.92 19.99
CA SER A 7 -26.85 -27.54 20.52
C SER A 7 -25.51 -26.84 20.24
N LEU A 8 -24.41 -27.59 20.22
CA LEU A 8 -23.08 -27.04 19.96
C LEU A 8 -22.86 -26.73 18.48
N VAL A 9 -23.38 -27.57 17.57
CA VAL A 9 -23.32 -27.32 16.12
C VAL A 9 -24.11 -26.06 15.73
N SER A 10 -25.28 -25.83 16.34
CA SER A 10 -26.05 -24.60 16.11
C SER A 10 -25.34 -23.35 16.65
N LYS A 11 -24.76 -23.43 17.86
CA LYS A 11 -23.97 -22.32 18.43
C LYS A 11 -22.72 -22.01 17.61
N LEU A 12 -22.10 -23.03 17.00
CA LEU A 12 -20.96 -22.87 16.11
C LEU A 12 -21.36 -22.18 14.80
N GLY A 13 -22.47 -22.59 14.18
CA GLY A 13 -22.98 -21.94 12.97
C GLY A 13 -23.44 -20.50 13.19
N GLU A 14 -23.99 -20.18 14.37
CA GLU A 14 -24.32 -18.80 14.75
C GLU A 14 -23.07 -17.94 14.97
N ALA A 15 -21.98 -18.50 15.50
CA ALA A 15 -20.70 -17.83 15.64
C ALA A 15 -20.03 -17.56 14.28
N GLU A 16 -20.06 -18.53 13.36
CA GLU A 16 -19.53 -18.35 12.01
C GLU A 16 -20.31 -17.29 11.22
N LYS A 17 -21.64 -17.27 11.35
CA LYS A 17 -22.50 -16.26 10.71
C LYS A 17 -22.26 -14.86 11.27
N ARG A 18 -21.87 -14.74 12.54
CA ARG A 18 -21.43 -13.46 13.15
C ARG A 18 -20.10 -13.00 12.58
N LEU A 19 -19.17 -13.93 12.38
CA LEU A 19 -17.85 -13.64 11.83
C LEU A 19 -17.94 -13.22 10.35
N GLN A 20 -18.77 -13.90 9.55
CA GLN A 20 -19.03 -13.51 8.16
C GLN A 20 -19.63 -12.10 8.04
N ARG A 21 -20.56 -11.71 8.92
CA ARG A 21 -21.14 -10.35 8.92
C ARG A 21 -20.12 -9.28 9.31
N ALA A 22 -19.21 -9.58 10.25
CA ALA A 22 -18.19 -8.65 10.68
C ALA A 22 -17.19 -8.34 9.55
N VAL A 23 -16.80 -9.36 8.78
CA VAL A 23 -15.91 -9.20 7.63
C VAL A 23 -16.56 -8.33 6.55
N THR A 24 -17.83 -8.57 6.20
CA THR A 24 -18.55 -7.76 5.21
C THR A 24 -18.76 -6.31 5.66
N ALA A 25 -19.00 -6.07 6.95
CA ALA A 25 -19.14 -4.72 7.49
C ALA A 25 -17.84 -3.90 7.39
N LEU A 26 -16.68 -4.53 7.57
CA LEU A 26 -15.38 -3.89 7.40
C LEU A 26 -15.11 -3.51 5.94
N GLU A 27 -15.54 -4.35 4.99
CA GLU A 27 -15.36 -4.09 3.56
C GLU A 27 -16.27 -2.95 3.07
N GLN A 28 -17.52 -2.91 3.54
CA GLN A 28 -18.45 -1.82 3.21
C GLN A 28 -18.03 -0.46 3.79
N ALA A 29 -17.32 -0.44 4.92
CA ALA A 29 -16.75 0.79 5.49
C ALA A 29 -15.60 1.37 4.64
N ALA A 30 -14.89 0.55 3.85
CA ALA A 30 -13.83 1.03 2.96
C ALA A 30 -14.39 1.68 1.69
N VAL A 31 -15.52 1.20 1.16
CA VAL A 31 -16.16 1.72 -0.07
C VAL A 31 -16.80 3.10 0.13
N ALA A 32 -17.11 3.51 1.37
CA ALA A 32 -17.71 4.82 1.68
C ALA A 32 -16.71 6.00 1.68
N ARG A 33 -15.41 5.78 1.43
CA ARG A 33 -14.38 6.84 1.43
C ARG A 33 -13.98 7.36 0.05
N SER A 34 -14.68 6.94 -1.01
CA SER A 34 -14.52 7.54 -2.35
C SER A 34 -15.40 8.79 -2.55
N GLY A 35 -15.63 9.56 -1.48
CA GLY A 35 -16.25 10.87 -1.51
C GLY A 35 -15.15 11.94 -1.59
N GLY A 36 -15.11 12.65 -2.71
CA GLY A 36 -14.06 13.58 -3.08
C GLY A 36 -13.78 14.69 -2.07
N GLY A 37 -12.48 15.01 -1.98
CA GLY A 37 -11.93 16.19 -1.33
C GLY A 37 -10.78 16.71 -2.18
N THR A 38 -11.11 17.27 -3.34
CA THR A 38 -10.23 18.20 -4.06
C THR A 38 -10.13 19.47 -3.22
N ALA A 39 -8.98 19.66 -2.60
CA ALA A 39 -8.53 20.97 -2.16
C ALA A 39 -7.19 21.20 -2.85
N GLU A 40 -7.27 21.92 -3.97
CA GLU A 40 -6.13 22.68 -4.49
C GLU A 40 -5.62 23.58 -3.36
N SER A 41 -4.33 23.43 -3.05
CA SER A 41 -3.52 24.49 -2.49
C SER A 41 -2.21 24.43 -3.26
N GLU A 42 -2.13 25.34 -4.23
CA GLU A 42 -0.97 25.60 -5.04
C GLU A 42 0.24 25.94 -4.16
N GLU A 43 1.33 25.20 -4.32
CA GLU A 43 2.66 25.67 -3.96
C GLU A 43 3.68 25.14 -4.97
N ALA A 44 3.99 26.01 -5.93
CA ALA A 44 5.29 26.27 -6.53
C ALA A 44 6.13 25.11 -7.13
N ALA A 45 6.43 25.28 -8.44
CA ALA A 45 7.64 24.84 -9.16
C ALA A 45 7.78 23.31 -9.33
N ASP A 46 8.25 22.73 -10.43
CA ASP A 46 8.79 23.14 -11.72
C ASP A 46 9.01 21.81 -12.48
N THR A 47 8.95 21.84 -13.80
CA THR A 47 9.50 20.83 -14.74
C THR A 47 9.01 19.36 -14.70
N SER A 48 8.11 19.06 -15.64
CA SER A 48 8.15 17.94 -16.58
C SER A 48 9.00 16.70 -16.25
N ASP A 49 8.53 15.81 -15.37
CA ASP A 49 8.87 14.38 -15.42
C ASP A 49 7.78 13.55 -14.74
N ALA A 50 6.56 13.58 -15.31
CA ALA A 50 5.37 12.97 -14.73
C ALA A 50 5.34 11.43 -14.77
N ASP A 51 6.41 10.78 -15.25
CA ASP A 51 6.56 9.32 -15.30
C ASP A 51 7.79 8.81 -14.51
N ALA A 52 8.60 9.69 -13.91
CA ALA A 52 9.77 9.28 -13.13
C ALA A 52 9.36 8.96 -11.68
N PRO A 53 9.68 7.76 -11.15
CA PRO A 53 9.47 7.44 -9.75
C PRO A 53 10.23 8.41 -8.84
N ASP A 54 9.61 8.82 -7.74
CA ASP A 54 10.21 9.75 -6.78
C ASP A 54 11.26 9.05 -5.89
N TYR A 55 12.40 8.73 -6.51
CA TYR A 55 13.55 8.06 -5.91
C TYR A 55 14.18 8.85 -4.75
N ALA A 56 13.95 10.16 -4.67
CA ALA A 56 14.40 10.98 -3.55
C ALA A 56 13.81 10.52 -2.20
N SER A 57 12.59 9.99 -2.26
CA SER A 57 11.83 9.47 -1.12
C SER A 57 12.21 8.03 -0.73
N MET A 58 12.93 7.30 -1.59
CA MET A 58 13.42 5.95 -1.30
C MET A 58 14.67 5.95 -0.40
N THR A 59 14.94 4.80 0.21
CA THR A 59 16.14 4.58 1.04
C THR A 59 17.38 4.30 0.19
N VAL A 60 18.56 4.53 0.76
CA VAL A 60 19.84 4.24 0.07
C VAL A 60 19.98 2.76 -0.30
N ALA A 61 19.34 1.85 0.46
CA ALA A 61 19.34 0.43 0.14
C ALA A 61 18.56 0.16 -1.16
N GLU A 62 17.32 0.65 -1.24
CA GLU A 62 16.44 0.51 -2.40
C GLU A 62 17.07 1.13 -3.66
N LEU A 63 17.59 2.36 -3.55
CA LEU A 63 18.27 3.03 -4.67
C LEU A 63 19.46 2.25 -5.19
N LYS A 64 20.25 1.64 -4.29
CA LYS A 64 21.39 0.81 -4.70
C LYS A 64 20.94 -0.49 -5.36
N ASP A 65 19.85 -1.09 -4.90
CA ASP A 65 19.35 -2.33 -5.47
C ASP A 65 18.74 -2.09 -6.86
N GLU A 66 18.05 -0.98 -7.08
CA GLU A 66 17.60 -0.56 -8.41
C GLU A 66 18.78 -0.30 -9.35
N LEU A 67 19.79 0.43 -8.90
CA LEU A 67 20.99 0.68 -9.70
C LEU A 67 21.75 -0.62 -10.03
N LYS A 68 21.85 -1.58 -9.09
CA LYS A 68 22.42 -2.91 -9.38
C LYS A 68 21.58 -3.67 -10.41
N ALA A 69 20.24 -3.63 -10.27
CA ALA A 69 19.33 -4.30 -11.19
C ALA A 69 19.44 -3.73 -12.62
N LYS A 70 19.62 -2.41 -12.74
CA LYS A 70 19.89 -1.74 -14.01
C LYS A 70 21.36 -1.85 -14.48
N GLY A 71 22.27 -2.38 -13.65
CA GLY A 71 23.70 -2.52 -13.96
C GLY A 71 24.52 -1.22 -13.88
N LEU A 72 24.01 -0.20 -13.20
CA LEU A 72 24.67 1.09 -13.02
C LEU A 72 25.55 1.13 -11.75
N PRO A 73 26.56 2.02 -11.70
CA PRO A 73 27.44 2.14 -10.55
C PRO A 73 26.70 2.67 -9.31
N VAL A 74 26.80 1.89 -8.22
CA VAL A 74 26.23 2.19 -6.89
C VAL A 74 27.17 2.95 -5.95
N SER A 75 28.26 3.49 -6.49
CA SER A 75 29.21 4.33 -5.74
C SER A 75 28.77 5.80 -5.81
N GLY A 76 28.68 6.45 -4.65
CA GLY A 76 28.35 7.87 -4.57
C GLY A 76 27.47 8.21 -3.36
N LYS A 77 27.10 9.48 -3.25
CA LYS A 77 26.12 9.96 -2.25
C LYS A 77 24.69 9.62 -2.68
N LYS A 78 23.73 9.67 -1.75
CA LYS A 78 22.30 9.41 -2.03
C LYS A 78 21.80 10.23 -3.23
N ALA A 79 22.14 11.51 -3.29
CA ALA A 79 21.74 12.41 -4.38
C ALA A 79 22.20 11.91 -5.76
N GLU A 80 23.46 11.47 -5.87
CA GLU A 80 23.99 10.94 -7.14
C GLU A 80 23.33 9.63 -7.56
N LEU A 81 22.89 8.80 -6.60
CA LEU A 81 22.14 7.58 -6.90
C LEU A 81 20.77 7.91 -7.47
N VAL A 82 20.10 8.91 -6.90
CA VAL A 82 18.77 9.40 -7.31
C VAL A 82 18.84 10.04 -8.70
N GLU A 83 19.75 11.00 -8.91
CA GLU A 83 19.95 11.65 -10.22
C GLU A 83 20.26 10.62 -11.31
N ARG A 84 21.07 9.60 -11.00
CA ARG A 84 21.40 8.53 -11.95
C ARG A 84 20.18 7.66 -12.28
N LEU A 85 19.27 7.42 -11.35
CA LEU A 85 18.03 6.67 -11.60
C LEU A 85 16.99 7.51 -12.34
N GLN A 86 16.94 8.82 -12.08
CA GLN A 86 16.07 9.77 -12.75
C GLN A 86 16.53 10.09 -14.19
N SER A 87 17.85 10.02 -14.45
CA SER A 87 18.43 10.28 -15.78
C SER A 87 18.69 9.05 -16.64
N ALA A 88 18.42 7.84 -16.14
CA ALA A 88 18.64 6.56 -16.85
C ALA A 88 17.34 5.98 -17.40
#